data_AF-A0A367X013-F1
#
_entry.id   AF-A0A367X013-F1
#
_cell.length_a   1.000
_cell.length_b   1.000
_cell.length_c   1.000
_cell.angle_alpha   90.00
_cell.angle_beta   90.00
_cell.angle_gamma   90.00
#
_symmetry.space_group_name_H-M   'P 1'
#
loop_
_entity.id
_entity.type
_entity.pdbx_description
1 polymer ?
#
loop_
_entity_poly.entity_id
_entity_poly.type
_entity_poly.pdbx_seq_one_letter_code
_entity_poly.pdbx_strand_id
1 'polypeptide(L)'
;MFGAGKFIMAVLAVTCLFYRPMDAHARNGLTFKGFEANLFDVLSGVATYCQHNPGRMAFAASGADYGDVLFRKACGAGVSHAKLPFGDWNIFYSEAEHPDGYRSIFAVIRQFIFGGREYLLVIGDEMFVRFPGQEKQEITRRPAALLNVREDRPGRWVEVIDYVASSGAGWNVRTGSLSDFSAAQQRADDNVHAIWQRIVAADFGRLVRNMKDMRWPD
;
A
#
# COMPACT_ATOMS: atom_id res chain seq x y z
N MET A 1 -33.13 -60.26 36.32
CA MET A 1 -32.96 -58.99 37.06
C MET A 1 -32.46 -57.95 36.09
N PHE A 2 -33.19 -56.83 36.00
CA PHE A 2 -32.96 -55.71 35.10
C PHE A 2 -31.78 -54.84 35.58
N GLY A 3 -31.13 -54.18 34.62
CA GLY A 3 -30.14 -53.12 34.87
C GLY A 3 -29.79 -52.38 33.59
N ALA A 4 -30.78 -51.74 32.97
CA ALA A 4 -30.61 -50.80 31.86
C ALA A 4 -30.01 -49.48 32.38
N GLY A 5 -28.94 -49.02 31.75
CA GLY A 5 -28.24 -47.77 32.06
C GLY A 5 -27.43 -47.30 30.83
N LYS A 6 -28.06 -46.94 29.70
CA LYS A 6 -28.45 -45.57 29.31
C LYS A 6 -27.24 -44.62 29.08
N PHE A 7 -27.20 -44.01 27.88
CA PHE A 7 -26.44 -42.80 27.46
C PHE A 7 -24.94 -43.05 27.14
N ILE A 8 -24.34 -42.74 25.96
CA ILE A 8 -24.61 -41.74 24.92
C ILE A 8 -24.06 -42.24 23.57
N MET A 9 -24.95 -42.30 22.57
CA MET A 9 -24.61 -42.14 21.15
C MET A 9 -24.31 -40.65 20.89
N ALA A 10 -23.34 -40.38 20.01
CA ALA A 10 -22.97 -39.06 19.47
C ALA A 10 -21.96 -38.23 20.27
N VAL A 11 -20.67 -38.40 19.94
CA VAL A 11 -19.73 -37.26 19.78
C VAL A 11 -18.80 -37.54 18.58
N LEU A 12 -19.41 -37.81 17.43
CA LEU A 12 -18.80 -37.50 16.13
C LEU A 12 -19.45 -36.19 15.70
N ALA A 13 -18.62 -35.20 15.38
CA ALA A 13 -18.98 -33.87 14.86
C ALA A 13 -19.21 -32.73 15.87
N VAL A 14 -18.17 -32.26 16.60
CA VAL A 14 -17.99 -30.81 16.88
C VAL A 14 -16.49 -30.47 17.11
N THR A 15 -15.62 -30.67 16.12
CA THR A 15 -14.28 -30.02 16.12
C THR A 15 -13.98 -29.27 14.83
N CYS A 16 -15.00 -29.04 13.99
CA CYS A 16 -14.91 -28.18 12.80
C CYS A 16 -15.45 -26.75 13.00
N LEU A 17 -15.65 -26.28 14.24
CA LEU A 17 -16.32 -25.00 14.48
C LEU A 17 -15.71 -24.19 15.62
N PHE A 18 -14.42 -23.86 15.52
CA PHE A 18 -13.92 -22.58 16.05
C PHE A 18 -12.79 -22.04 15.15
N TYR A 19 -12.97 -22.08 13.82
CA TYR A 19 -12.52 -20.92 13.06
C TYR A 19 -13.50 -19.82 13.43
N ARG A 20 -13.22 -19.09 14.52
CA ARG A 20 -13.92 -17.83 14.71
C ARG A 20 -13.57 -17.02 13.46
N PRO A 21 -14.51 -16.63 12.59
CA PRO A 21 -14.24 -15.47 11.77
C PRO A 21 -13.85 -14.40 12.78
N MET A 22 -12.62 -13.93 12.75
CA MET A 22 -12.29 -12.73 13.51
C MET A 22 -13.27 -11.70 13.00
N ASP A 23 -14.24 -11.35 13.83
CA ASP A 23 -15.28 -10.41 13.49
C ASP A 23 -14.62 -9.22 12.82
N ALA A 24 -15.03 -9.00 11.57
CA ALA A 24 -14.65 -7.88 10.73
C ALA A 24 -15.21 -6.59 11.34
N HIS A 25 -14.71 -6.17 12.50
CA HIS A 25 -15.21 -5.01 13.24
C HIS A 25 -14.08 -4.21 13.89
N ALA A 26 -12.87 -4.24 13.32
CA ALA A 26 -12.02 -3.06 13.42
C ALA A 26 -12.56 -2.04 12.41
N ARG A 27 -13.53 -1.21 12.82
CA ARG A 27 -13.85 0.05 12.12
C ARG A 27 -12.60 0.92 12.13
N ASN A 28 -11.66 0.64 11.25
CA ASN A 28 -10.45 1.41 11.14
C ASN A 28 -10.72 2.57 10.19
N GLY A 29 -11.25 3.66 10.77
CA GLY A 29 -11.71 4.85 10.07
C GLY A 29 -10.58 5.77 9.63
N LEU A 30 -9.57 5.24 8.93
CA LEU A 30 -8.52 6.06 8.36
C LEU A 30 -9.16 7.09 7.41
N THR A 31 -9.24 8.33 7.87
CA THR A 31 -9.71 9.43 7.03
C THR A 31 -8.71 9.64 5.90
N PHE A 32 -9.19 10.17 4.77
CA PHE A 32 -8.30 10.43 3.64
C PHE A 32 -7.16 11.38 4.03
N LYS A 33 -7.45 12.45 4.79
CA LYS A 33 -6.43 13.35 5.35
C LYS A 33 -5.43 12.64 6.26
N GLY A 34 -5.90 11.69 7.08
CA GLY A 34 -5.03 10.86 7.92
C GLY A 34 -4.12 9.95 7.08
N PHE A 35 -4.63 9.44 5.97
CA PHE A 35 -3.82 8.70 5.00
C PHE A 35 -2.76 9.58 4.34
N GLU A 36 -3.12 10.77 3.87
CA GLU A 36 -2.17 11.73 3.29
C GLU A 36 -1.07 12.11 4.27
N ALA A 37 -1.42 12.38 5.53
CA ALA A 37 -0.44 12.67 6.58
C ALA A 37 0.51 11.49 6.81
N ASN A 38 -0.03 10.28 6.95
CA ASN A 38 0.78 9.06 7.09
C ASN A 38 1.70 8.84 5.88
N LEU A 39 1.21 9.08 4.67
CA LEU A 39 1.99 8.97 3.44
C LEU A 39 3.15 9.96 3.43
N PHE A 40 2.88 11.23 3.77
CA PHE A 40 3.91 12.26 3.90
C PHE A 40 5.00 11.83 4.88
N ASP A 41 4.61 11.41 6.10
CA ASP A 41 5.56 11.00 7.14
C ASP A 41 6.49 9.86 6.67
N VAL A 42 5.92 8.85 6.00
CA VAL A 42 6.67 7.70 5.48
C VAL A 42 7.65 8.14 4.40
N LEU A 43 7.19 8.89 3.38
CA LEU A 43 8.03 9.29 2.27
C LEU A 43 9.09 10.33 2.67
N SER A 44 8.79 11.25 3.57
CA SER A 44 9.76 12.17 4.17
C SER A 44 10.81 11.42 4.99
N GLY A 45 10.42 10.36 5.72
CA GLY A 45 11.36 9.49 6.40
C GLY A 45 12.31 8.76 5.45
N VAL A 46 11.78 8.21 4.35
CA VAL A 46 12.62 7.59 3.30
C VAL A 46 13.54 8.61 2.64
N ALA A 47 13.05 9.82 2.37
CA ALA A 47 13.88 10.91 1.83
C ALA A 47 15.02 11.28 2.78
N THR A 48 14.75 11.35 4.08
CA THR A 48 15.77 11.59 5.12
C THR A 48 16.82 10.47 5.09
N TYR A 49 16.40 9.21 5.08
CA TYR A 49 17.33 8.08 4.96
C TYR A 49 18.26 8.18 3.75
N CYS A 50 17.69 8.52 2.60
CA CYS A 50 18.45 8.78 1.38
C CYS A 50 19.51 9.87 1.58
N GLN A 51 19.14 11.02 2.16
CA GLN A 51 20.07 12.13 2.42
C GLN A 51 21.25 11.75 3.31
N HIS A 52 21.01 10.94 4.35
CA HIS A 52 22.05 10.48 5.26
C HIS A 52 22.96 9.39 4.64
N ASN A 53 22.54 8.77 3.54
CA ASN A 53 23.25 7.70 2.85
C ASN A 53 23.65 8.05 1.39
N PRO A 54 24.40 9.16 1.15
CA PRO A 54 24.71 9.67 -0.18
C PRO A 54 25.56 8.73 -1.04
N GLY A 55 26.33 7.81 -0.43
CA GLY A 55 27.11 6.81 -1.15
C GLY A 55 26.28 5.83 -2.00
N ARG A 56 24.96 5.76 -1.77
CA ARG A 56 24.00 5.00 -2.59
C ARG A 56 23.29 5.86 -3.66
N MET A 57 23.50 7.18 -3.63
CA MET A 57 22.83 8.16 -4.48
C MET A 57 23.86 8.81 -5.40
N ALA A 58 24.18 8.19 -6.54
CA ALA A 58 25.22 8.67 -7.43
C ALA A 58 24.96 10.08 -8.06
N PHE A 59 23.76 10.66 -7.89
CA PHE A 59 23.35 11.88 -8.62
C PHE A 59 22.49 12.90 -7.85
N ALA A 60 22.19 12.73 -6.55
CA ALA A 60 21.26 13.61 -5.82
C ALA A 60 21.98 14.68 -4.98
N ALA A 61 22.48 15.75 -5.60
CA ALA A 61 23.16 16.85 -4.89
C ALA A 61 22.47 18.22 -5.04
N SER A 62 21.14 18.28 -5.18
CA SER A 62 20.46 19.60 -5.19
C SER A 62 19.06 19.69 -4.59
N GLY A 63 18.41 18.57 -4.26
CA GLY A 63 17.06 18.58 -3.67
C GLY A 63 17.03 17.91 -2.29
N ALA A 64 16.35 18.53 -1.33
CA ALA A 64 16.15 17.99 0.02
C ALA A 64 14.72 17.42 0.26
N ASP A 65 13.90 17.37 -0.79
CA ASP A 65 12.49 16.95 -0.72
C ASP A 65 12.22 15.86 -1.76
N TYR A 66 11.44 14.84 -1.41
CA TYR A 66 10.92 13.84 -2.35
C TYR A 66 9.93 14.43 -3.39
N GLY A 67 9.52 15.68 -3.20
CA GLY A 67 8.87 16.50 -4.20
C GLY A 67 9.77 16.97 -5.34
N ASP A 68 11.09 16.97 -5.16
CA ASP A 68 12.04 17.25 -6.24
C ASP A 68 12.20 16.02 -7.16
N VAL A 69 12.05 16.26 -8.47
CA VAL A 69 12.07 15.22 -9.51
C VAL A 69 13.38 14.45 -9.49
N LEU A 70 14.52 15.15 -9.43
CA LEU A 70 15.84 14.56 -9.54
C LEU A 70 16.20 13.79 -8.27
N PHE A 71 15.92 14.38 -7.10
CA PHE A 71 16.11 13.72 -5.82
C PHE A 71 15.30 12.44 -5.73
N ARG A 72 14.00 12.50 -6.04
CA ARG A 72 13.11 11.34 -6.02
C ARG A 72 13.59 10.22 -6.93
N LYS A 73 14.01 10.55 -8.16
CA LYS A 73 14.55 9.57 -9.11
C LYS A 73 15.83 8.93 -8.60
N ALA A 74 16.77 9.73 -8.11
CA ALA A 74 18.05 9.24 -7.62
C ALA A 74 17.93 8.44 -6.30
N CYS A 75 17.16 8.93 -5.34
CA CYS A 75 16.83 8.21 -4.11
C CYS A 75 16.07 6.92 -4.46
N GLY A 76 14.96 7.03 -5.17
CA GLY A 76 14.12 5.90 -5.57
C GLY A 76 14.87 4.79 -6.31
N ALA A 77 15.72 5.13 -7.27
CA ALA A 77 16.55 4.16 -7.98
C ALA A 77 17.65 3.56 -7.08
N GLY A 78 18.29 4.37 -6.22
CA GLY A 78 19.37 3.95 -5.34
C GLY A 78 18.95 3.04 -4.18
N VAL A 79 17.70 3.17 -3.71
CA VAL A 79 17.15 2.36 -2.60
C VAL A 79 15.95 1.50 -3.01
N SER A 80 15.70 1.31 -4.31
CA SER A 80 14.60 0.47 -4.78
C SER A 80 14.73 -0.95 -4.24
N HIS A 81 13.62 -1.50 -3.75
CA HIS A 81 13.52 -2.79 -3.07
C HIS A 81 14.30 -2.92 -1.76
N ALA A 82 14.92 -1.85 -1.26
CA ALA A 82 15.48 -1.86 0.09
C ALA A 82 14.35 -2.08 1.10
N LYS A 83 14.56 -3.04 2.00
CA LYS A 83 13.65 -3.29 3.12
C LYS A 83 13.68 -2.12 4.07
N LEU A 84 12.51 -1.65 4.47
CA LEU A 84 12.41 -0.80 5.64
C LEU A 84 12.76 -1.62 6.89
N PRO A 85 13.39 -1.01 7.91
CA PRO A 85 13.75 -1.72 9.14
C PRO A 85 12.53 -2.19 9.94
N PHE A 86 11.32 -1.75 9.58
CA PHE A 86 10.08 -2.09 10.26
C PHE A 86 9.05 -2.73 9.33
N GLY A 87 8.75 -4.00 9.62
CA GLY A 87 7.75 -4.77 8.91
C GLY A 87 8.19 -5.22 7.52
N ASP A 88 7.27 -5.86 6.81
CA ASP A 88 7.52 -6.43 5.48
C ASP A 88 7.28 -5.40 4.37
N TRP A 89 7.80 -4.19 4.54
CA TRP A 89 7.66 -3.10 3.58
C TRP A 89 8.99 -2.82 2.89
N ASN A 90 8.95 -2.61 1.58
CA ASN A 90 10.12 -2.22 0.80
C ASN A 90 9.89 -0.86 0.17
N ILE A 91 10.97 -0.10 -0.03
CA ILE A 91 10.93 1.11 -0.84
C ILE A 91 10.76 0.71 -2.31
N PHE A 92 9.98 1.49 -3.05
CA PHE A 92 9.69 1.23 -4.46
C PHE A 92 9.73 2.53 -5.25
N TYR A 93 10.39 2.48 -6.39
CA TYR A 93 10.34 3.51 -7.40
C TYR A 93 10.07 2.85 -8.76
N SER A 94 9.15 3.44 -9.51
CA SER A 94 8.92 3.07 -10.89
C SER A 94 8.62 4.31 -11.70
N GLU A 95 9.10 4.33 -12.94
CA GLU A 95 8.88 5.39 -13.93
C GLU A 95 8.34 4.73 -15.19
N ALA A 96 7.31 5.33 -15.77
CA ALA A 96 6.70 4.89 -17.02
C ALA A 96 6.56 6.09 -17.95
N GLU A 97 6.82 5.86 -19.24
CA GLU A 97 6.62 6.86 -20.27
C GLU A 97 5.13 7.22 -20.41
N HIS A 98 4.87 8.49 -20.69
CA HIS A 98 3.55 9.02 -21.04
C HIS A 98 3.69 9.78 -22.37
N PRO A 99 2.68 9.82 -23.26
CA PRO A 99 2.82 10.42 -24.59
C PRO A 99 3.40 11.84 -24.64
N ASP A 100 3.23 12.62 -23.58
CA ASP A 100 3.70 13.99 -23.42
C ASP A 100 4.64 14.19 -22.21
N GLY A 101 5.22 13.10 -21.67
CA GLY A 101 6.13 13.18 -20.54
C GLY A 101 6.33 11.84 -19.84
N TYR A 102 6.21 11.81 -18.51
CA TYR A 102 6.33 10.57 -17.74
C TYR A 102 5.51 10.60 -16.46
N ARG A 103 5.18 9.39 -15.98
CA ARG A 103 4.61 9.13 -14.66
C ARG A 103 5.66 8.42 -13.82
N SER A 104 5.89 8.89 -12.60
CA SER A 104 6.69 8.16 -11.62
C SER A 104 5.89 7.91 -10.34
N ILE A 105 6.14 6.79 -9.70
CA ILE A 105 5.61 6.47 -8.36
C ILE A 105 6.78 6.21 -7.42
N PHE A 106 6.75 6.86 -6.26
CA PHE A 106 7.69 6.68 -5.17
C PHE A 106 6.88 6.28 -3.95
N ALA A 107 7.14 5.08 -3.47
CA ALA A 107 6.21 4.36 -2.64
C ALA A 107 6.92 3.47 -1.64
N VAL A 108 6.11 2.95 -0.73
CA VAL A 108 6.39 1.71 -0.02
C VAL A 108 5.48 0.62 -0.57
N ILE A 109 6.04 -0.57 -0.71
CA ILE A 109 5.31 -1.74 -1.20
C ILE A 109 5.30 -2.84 -0.16
N ARG A 110 4.22 -3.61 -0.16
CA ARG A 110 4.11 -4.84 0.61
C ARG A 110 3.53 -5.96 -0.24
N GLN A 111 4.25 -7.06 -0.28
CA GLN A 111 3.76 -8.32 -0.84
C GLN A 111 3.21 -9.19 0.28
N PHE A 112 2.04 -9.81 0.06
CA PHE A 112 1.41 -10.67 1.05
C PHE A 112 0.45 -11.67 0.39
N ILE A 113 0.12 -12.73 1.11
CA ILE A 113 -0.89 -13.71 0.70
C ILE A 113 -2.17 -13.46 1.49
N PHE A 114 -3.30 -13.42 0.80
CA PHE A 114 -4.63 -13.29 1.41
C PHE A 114 -5.63 -14.12 0.60
N GLY A 115 -6.53 -14.87 1.25
CA GLY A 115 -7.52 -15.69 0.54
C GLY A 115 -6.93 -16.66 -0.50
N GLY A 116 -5.69 -17.13 -0.30
CA GLY A 116 -5.00 -18.02 -1.25
C GLY A 116 -4.39 -17.35 -2.48
N ARG A 117 -4.50 -16.02 -2.62
CA ARG A 117 -3.91 -15.23 -3.71
C ARG A 117 -2.75 -14.39 -3.21
N GLU A 118 -1.79 -14.13 -4.09
CA GLU A 118 -0.65 -13.24 -3.82
C GLU A 118 -1.02 -11.82 -4.25
N TYR A 119 -0.82 -10.85 -3.35
CA TYR A 119 -1.11 -9.43 -3.57
C TYR A 119 0.16 -8.59 -3.43
N LEU A 120 0.19 -7.50 -4.17
CA LEU A 120 1.17 -6.43 -4.07
C LEU A 120 0.41 -5.13 -3.85
N LEU A 121 0.55 -4.58 -2.64
CA LEU A 121 0.02 -3.26 -2.30
C LEU A 121 1.12 -2.22 -2.46
N VAL A 122 0.84 -1.16 -3.21
CA VAL A 122 1.72 -0.02 -3.44
C VAL A 122 1.08 1.22 -2.83
N ILE A 123 1.68 1.77 -1.77
CA ILE A 123 1.24 3.02 -1.14
C ILE A 123 2.31 4.07 -1.36
N GLY A 124 1.99 5.10 -2.12
CA GLY A 124 2.99 6.07 -2.57
C GLY A 124 2.41 7.39 -3.01
N ASP A 125 3.32 8.26 -3.41
CA ASP A 125 3.00 9.50 -4.11
C ASP A 125 3.26 9.25 -5.60
N GLU A 126 2.35 9.66 -6.47
CA GLU A 126 2.54 9.66 -7.91
C GLU A 126 2.85 11.07 -8.40
N MET A 127 3.73 11.16 -9.38
CA MET A 127 4.10 12.40 -10.02
C MET A 127 3.96 12.23 -11.53
N PHE A 128 3.22 13.15 -12.14
CA PHE A 128 3.10 13.25 -13.58
C PHE A 128 3.82 14.53 -14.00
N VAL A 129 4.80 14.38 -14.88
CA VAL A 129 5.54 15.50 -15.46
C VAL A 129 5.21 15.53 -16.95
N ARG A 130 4.55 16.59 -17.41
CA ARG A 130 4.21 16.82 -18.82
C ARG A 130 5.10 17.92 -19.37
N PHE A 131 5.47 17.80 -20.64
CA PHE A 131 6.33 18.74 -21.37
C PHE A 131 7.66 19.01 -20.65
N PRO A 132 8.42 17.96 -20.26
CA PRO A 132 9.64 18.13 -19.47
C PRO A 132 10.65 19.04 -20.19
N GLY A 133 11.18 20.04 -19.48
CA GLY A 133 12.17 20.99 -19.99
C GLY A 133 11.61 22.10 -20.88
N GLN A 134 10.28 22.23 -21.01
CA GLN A 134 9.63 23.29 -21.79
C GLN A 134 9.08 24.40 -20.88
N GLU A 135 8.83 25.59 -21.42
CA GLU A 135 8.20 26.72 -20.69
C GLU A 135 6.84 26.35 -20.08
N LYS A 136 6.12 25.39 -20.70
CA LYS A 136 4.83 24.87 -20.24
C LYS A 136 4.93 23.55 -19.47
N GLN A 137 6.06 23.29 -18.81
CA GLN A 137 6.18 22.09 -17.99
C GLN A 137 5.12 22.07 -16.89
N GLU A 138 4.31 21.01 -16.84
CA GLU A 138 3.30 20.80 -15.81
C GLU A 138 3.75 19.64 -14.91
N ILE A 139 3.76 19.87 -13.60
CA ILE A 139 3.99 18.81 -12.60
C ILE A 139 2.73 18.68 -11.77
N THR A 140 2.09 17.52 -11.82
CA THR A 140 0.97 17.19 -10.94
C THR A 140 1.32 16.00 -10.07
N ARG A 141 0.75 15.99 -8.86
CA ARG A 141 0.99 14.95 -7.86
C ARG A 141 -0.31 14.48 -7.26
N ARG A 142 -0.36 13.20 -6.90
CA ARG A 142 -1.47 12.64 -6.14
C ARG A 142 -0.99 11.49 -5.26
N PRO A 143 -1.59 11.28 -4.08
CA PRO A 143 -1.37 10.05 -3.34
C PRO A 143 -1.99 8.85 -4.09
N ALA A 144 -1.44 7.66 -3.89
CA ALA A 144 -1.93 6.42 -4.46
C ALA A 144 -1.86 5.27 -3.45
N ALA A 145 -2.85 4.37 -3.56
CA ALA A 145 -2.90 3.12 -2.83
C ALA A 145 -3.41 2.02 -3.77
N LEU A 146 -2.49 1.44 -4.53
CA LEU A 146 -2.77 0.49 -5.61
C LEU A 146 -2.70 -0.93 -5.09
N LEU A 147 -3.81 -1.66 -5.17
CA LEU A 147 -3.83 -3.09 -4.91
C LEU A 147 -3.69 -3.85 -6.22
N ASN A 148 -2.67 -4.70 -6.29
CA ASN A 148 -2.44 -5.59 -7.40
C ASN A 148 -2.55 -7.03 -6.92
N VAL A 149 -3.01 -7.91 -7.81
CA VAL A 149 -3.05 -9.36 -7.59
C VAL A 149 -2.22 -10.06 -8.64
N ARG A 150 -1.58 -11.16 -8.26
CA ARG A 150 -0.80 -11.98 -9.20
C ARG A 150 -1.74 -12.97 -9.91
N GLU A 151 -1.80 -12.90 -11.23
CA GLU A 151 -2.52 -13.86 -12.08
C GLU A 151 -1.54 -14.90 -12.66
N ASP A 152 -1.86 -16.20 -12.57
CA ASP A 152 -1.24 -17.41 -13.17
C ASP A 152 0.29 -17.48 -13.40
N ARG A 153 0.99 -18.55 -13.00
CA ARG A 153 2.48 -18.63 -13.15
C ARG A 153 2.94 -18.67 -14.63
N PRO A 154 3.95 -17.86 -15.06
CA PRO A 154 4.78 -16.94 -14.28
C PRO A 154 4.07 -15.59 -14.12
N GLY A 155 3.49 -15.37 -12.94
CA GLY A 155 2.34 -14.48 -12.85
C GLY A 155 2.61 -13.00 -12.96
N ARG A 156 1.80 -12.36 -13.77
CA ARG A 156 1.74 -10.92 -13.99
C ARG A 156 0.95 -10.29 -12.84
N TRP A 157 1.44 -9.16 -12.35
CA TRP A 157 0.68 -8.30 -11.46
C TRP A 157 -0.37 -7.54 -12.25
N VAL A 158 -1.60 -7.62 -11.79
CA VAL A 158 -2.74 -6.92 -12.38
C VAL A 158 -3.39 -6.06 -11.32
N GLU A 159 -3.62 -4.79 -11.65
CA GLU A 159 -4.30 -3.86 -10.76
C GLU A 159 -5.76 -4.30 -10.56
N VAL A 160 -6.14 -4.42 -9.29
CA VAL A 160 -7.50 -4.73 -8.86
C VAL A 160 -8.25 -3.44 -8.61
N ILE A 161 -7.63 -2.50 -7.88
CA ILE A 161 -8.20 -1.21 -7.50
C ILE A 161 -7.10 -0.22 -7.12
N ASP A 162 -7.30 1.05 -7.47
CA ASP A 162 -6.72 2.19 -6.77
C ASP A 162 -7.72 2.64 -5.69
N TYR A 163 -7.35 2.50 -4.42
CA TYR A 163 -8.21 2.93 -3.31
C TYR A 163 -8.36 4.44 -3.27
N VAL A 164 -7.48 5.20 -3.91
CA VAL A 164 -7.56 6.67 -4.02
C VAL A 164 -8.34 7.04 -5.27
N ALA A 165 -9.26 8.00 -5.15
CA ALA A 165 -10.01 8.52 -6.29
C ALA A 165 -9.06 9.15 -7.31
N SER A 166 -9.43 9.12 -8.60
CA SER A 166 -8.60 9.68 -9.67
C SER A 166 -8.32 11.18 -9.51
N SER A 167 -9.17 11.91 -8.77
CA SER A 167 -8.92 13.31 -8.41
C SER A 167 -7.80 13.51 -7.39
N GLY A 168 -7.36 12.45 -6.71
CA GLY A 168 -6.39 12.51 -5.62
C GLY A 168 -6.92 13.11 -4.32
N ALA A 169 -8.22 13.46 -4.24
CA ALA A 169 -8.80 14.24 -3.13
C ALA A 169 -9.72 13.41 -2.20
N GLY A 170 -9.70 12.08 -2.31
CA GLY A 170 -10.56 11.23 -1.51
C GLY A 170 -10.39 9.74 -1.79
N TRP A 171 -11.11 8.92 -1.03
CA TRP A 171 -11.21 7.48 -1.27
C TRP A 171 -12.07 7.19 -2.51
N ASN A 172 -11.68 6.17 -3.27
CA ASN A 172 -12.40 5.66 -4.44
C ASN A 172 -13.54 4.74 -4.00
N VAL A 173 -14.57 5.33 -3.39
CA VAL A 173 -15.77 4.64 -2.93
C VAL A 173 -16.99 5.13 -3.69
N ARG A 174 -18.03 4.31 -3.77
CA ARG A 174 -19.33 4.74 -4.29
C ARG A 174 -19.85 5.96 -3.52
N THR A 175 -20.40 6.95 -4.23
CA THR A 175 -21.05 8.13 -3.62
C THR A 175 -22.06 7.73 -2.56
N GLY A 176 -21.93 8.30 -1.36
CA GLY A 176 -22.80 7.99 -0.21
C GLY A 176 -22.41 6.72 0.55
N SER A 177 -21.38 5.99 0.10
CA SER A 177 -20.77 4.88 0.85
C SER A 177 -19.47 5.32 1.50
N LEU A 178 -19.21 4.83 2.71
CA LEU A 178 -17.95 5.07 3.41
C LEU A 178 -16.86 4.03 3.07
N SER A 179 -17.23 2.91 2.45
CA SER A 179 -16.28 1.79 2.29
C SER A 179 -16.63 0.79 1.19
N ASP A 180 -17.60 1.10 0.33
CA ASP A 180 -17.95 0.25 -0.81
C ASP A 180 -16.96 0.48 -1.95
N PHE A 181 -15.79 -0.13 -1.79
CA PHE A 181 -14.75 -0.19 -2.81
C PHE A 181 -15.10 -1.18 -3.93
N SER A 182 -16.10 -2.04 -3.74
CA SER A 182 -16.43 -3.11 -4.70
C SER A 182 -16.87 -2.56 -6.05
N ALA A 183 -17.63 -1.46 -6.04
CA ALA A 183 -18.09 -0.80 -7.26
C ALA A 183 -16.99 -0.05 -8.03
N ALA A 184 -15.85 0.22 -7.40
CA ALA A 184 -14.73 0.98 -7.98
C ALA A 184 -13.58 0.09 -8.46
N GLN A 185 -13.75 -1.23 -8.38
CA GLN A 185 -12.75 -2.19 -8.80
C GLN A 185 -12.61 -2.19 -10.33
N GLN A 186 -11.37 -2.26 -10.80
CA GLN A 186 -11.06 -2.52 -12.21
C GLN A 186 -11.18 -4.02 -12.53
N ARG A 187 -10.98 -4.87 -11.53
CA ARG A 187 -11.20 -6.32 -11.61
C ARG A 187 -11.88 -6.84 -10.35
N ALA A 188 -12.84 -7.75 -10.54
CA ALA A 188 -13.57 -8.37 -9.45
C ALA A 188 -12.63 -9.17 -8.52
N ASP A 189 -12.66 -8.82 -7.22
CA ASP A 189 -11.98 -9.53 -6.15
C ASP A 189 -12.71 -9.28 -4.81
N ASP A 190 -13.07 -10.38 -4.13
CA ASP A 190 -13.85 -10.35 -2.89
C ASP A 190 -13.03 -9.87 -1.67
N ASN A 191 -11.70 -9.85 -1.75
CA ASN A 191 -10.83 -9.51 -0.64
C ASN A 191 -10.54 -8.01 -0.53
N VAL A 192 -10.94 -7.20 -1.51
CA VAL A 192 -10.60 -5.78 -1.60
C VAL A 192 -10.93 -4.99 -0.33
N HIS A 193 -12.13 -5.18 0.22
CA HIS A 193 -12.54 -4.46 1.42
C HIS A 193 -11.77 -4.94 2.66
N ALA A 194 -11.56 -6.25 2.80
CA ALA A 194 -10.81 -6.83 3.91
C ALA A 194 -9.33 -6.40 3.91
N ILE A 195 -8.71 -6.35 2.73
CA ILE A 195 -7.34 -5.85 2.53
C ILE A 195 -7.24 -4.37 2.90
N TRP A 196 -8.22 -3.55 2.51
CA TRP A 196 -8.26 -2.15 2.91
C TRP A 196 -8.27 -2.01 4.44
N GLN A 197 -9.19 -2.68 5.12
CA GLN A 197 -9.32 -2.59 6.58
C GLN A 197 -8.06 -3.06 7.31
N ARG A 198 -7.52 -4.21 6.89
CA ARG A 198 -6.43 -4.88 7.61
C ARG A 198 -5.07 -4.27 7.29
N ILE A 199 -4.83 -3.94 6.03
CA ILE A 199 -3.48 -3.59 5.56
C ILE A 199 -3.35 -2.09 5.36
N VAL A 200 -4.27 -1.47 4.61
CA VAL A 200 -4.21 -0.03 4.33
C VAL A 200 -4.54 0.78 5.58
N ALA A 201 -5.64 0.47 6.28
CA ALA A 201 -6.04 1.24 7.44
C ALA A 201 -5.24 0.89 8.71
N ALA A 202 -4.87 -0.39 8.91
CA ALA A 202 -4.20 -0.83 10.15
C ALA A 202 -2.68 -0.96 10.01
N ASP A 203 -2.19 -1.80 9.09
CA ASP A 203 -0.77 -2.11 9.00
C ASP A 203 0.08 -0.94 8.52
N PHE A 204 -0.43 -0.16 7.57
CA PHE A 204 0.26 1.06 7.13
C PHE A 204 0.34 2.09 8.26
N GLY A 205 -0.74 2.29 9.02
CA GLY A 205 -0.71 3.14 10.22
C GLY A 205 0.27 2.66 11.29
N ARG A 206 0.47 1.35 11.43
CA ARG A 206 1.51 0.77 12.30
C ARG A 206 2.93 1.07 11.80
N LEU A 207 3.18 0.91 10.50
CA LEU A 207 4.46 1.26 9.89
C LEU A 207 4.84 2.72 10.20
N VAL A 208 3.90 3.65 9.99
CA VAL A 208 4.14 5.09 10.19
C VAL A 208 4.54 5.39 11.64
N ARG A 209 3.82 4.82 12.62
CA ARG A 209 4.15 4.99 14.04
C ARG A 209 5.56 4.50 14.36
N ASN A 210 5.90 3.29 13.91
CA ASN A 210 7.23 2.72 14.14
C ASN A 210 8.34 3.59 13.51
N MET A 211 8.08 4.21 12.36
CA MET A 211 9.03 5.11 11.69
C MET A 211 9.23 6.43 12.44
N LYS A 212 8.16 7.01 13.00
CA LYS A 212 8.25 8.24 13.80
C LYS A 212 9.03 8.05 15.11
N ASP A 213 8.92 6.86 15.70
CA ASP A 213 9.58 6.54 16.95
C ASP A 213 11.09 6.23 16.79
N MET A 214 11.62 6.26 15.56
CA MET A 214 13.00 5.92 15.27
C MET A 214 13.86 7.15 14.97
N ARG A 215 15.08 7.16 15.54
CA ARG A 215 16.20 7.90 14.95
C ARG A 215 16.67 7.11 13.75
N TRP A 216 16.36 7.59 12.55
CA TRP A 216 16.84 6.98 11.32
C TRP A 216 18.34 6.71 11.44
N PRO A 217 18.79 5.46 11.21
CA PRO A 217 20.22 5.15 11.28
C PRO A 217 20.94 6.01 10.23
N ASP A 218 21.95 6.74 10.69
CA ASP A 218 22.90 7.46 9.83
C ASP A 218 23.55 6.50 8.83
#